data_AF-A0A285U4Q5-F1
#
_entry.id   AF-A0A285U4Q5-F1
#
_cell.length_a   1.000
_cell.length_b   1.000
_cell.length_c   1.000
_cell.angle_alpha   90.00
_cell.angle_beta   90.00
_cell.angle_gamma   90.00
#
_symmetry.space_group_name_H-M   'P 1'
#
loop_
_entity.id
_entity.type
_entity.pdbx_description
1 polymer ?
#
loop_
_entity_poly.entity_id
_entity_poly.type
_entity_poly.pdbx_seq_one_letter_code
_entity_poly.pdbx_strand_id
1 'polypeptide(L)' 'MNGRTAIVHRVISVGIAAAVPAAVLWVNGEIGLEFIVLGAAIGFAYWYWGPSVPPL' A
#
# COMPACT_ATOMS: atom_id res chain seq x y z
N MET A 1 11.42 -14.46 5.41
CA MET A 1 9.97 -14.56 5.12
C MET A 1 9.71 -15.77 4.25
N ASN A 2 8.68 -16.55 4.56
CA ASN A 2 8.23 -17.64 3.69
C ASN A 2 7.60 -17.05 2.41
N GLY A 3 7.68 -17.76 1.27
CA GLY A 3 7.20 -17.25 -0.02
C GLY A 3 5.74 -16.76 0.00
N ARG A 4 4.88 -17.44 0.76
CA ARG A 4 3.47 -17.02 0.95
C ARG A 4 3.34 -15.69 1.69
N THR A 5 4.10 -15.48 2.76
CA THR A 5 4.09 -14.23 3.54
C THR A 5 4.61 -13.05 2.71
N ALA A 6 5.61 -13.29 1.85
CA ALA A 6 6.12 -12.28 0.93
C ALA A 6 5.09 -11.84 -0.12
N ILE A 7 4.29 -12.78 -0.63
CA ILE A 7 3.21 -12.48 -1.57
C ILE A 7 2.11 -11.67 -0.87
N VAL A 8 1.65 -12.11 0.31
CA VAL A 8 0.62 -11.39 1.08
C VAL A 8 1.08 -9.96 1.40
N HIS A 9 2.33 -9.79 1.80
CA HIS A 9 2.91 -8.47 2.06
C HIS A 9 2.85 -7.54 0.84
N ARG A 10 3.21 -8.05 -0.35
CA ARG A 10 3.15 -7.28 -1.59
C ARG A 10 1.72 -6.93 -1.99
N VAL A 11 0.78 -7.87 -1.83
CA VAL A 11 -0.64 -7.62 -2.13
C VAL A 11 -1.20 -6.52 -1.23
N ILE A 12 -0.90 -6.56 0.07
CA ILE A 12 -1.35 -5.52 1.00
C ILE A 12 -0.74 -4.16 0.65
N SER A 13 0.56 -4.12 0.33
CA SER A 13 1.22 -2.88 -0.12
C SER A 13 0.50 -2.25 -1.32
N VAL A 14 0.24 -3.03 -2.37
CA VAL A 14 -0.45 -2.56 -3.58
C VAL A 14 -1.90 -2.17 -3.26
N GLY A 15 -2.57 -2.93 -2.40
CA GLY A 15 -3.92 -2.62 -1.93
C GLY A 15 -3.99 -1.26 -1.23
N ILE A 16 -3.05 -0.98 -0.33
CA ILE A 16 -2.92 0.32 0.35
C ILE A 16 -2.67 1.44 -0.67
N ALA A 17 -1.77 1.21 -1.63
CA ALA A 17 -1.46 2.20 -2.66
C ALA A 17 -2.68 2.59 -3.50
N ALA A 18 -3.54 1.62 -3.82
CA ALA A 18 -4.75 1.84 -4.59
C ALA A 18 -5.94 2.34 -3.74
N ALA A 19 -5.99 2.01 -2.45
CA ALA A 19 -7.12 2.34 -1.58
C ALA A 19 -7.28 3.85 -1.39
N VAL A 20 -6.18 4.58 -1.23
CA VAL A 20 -6.20 6.04 -1.04
C VAL A 20 -6.82 6.79 -2.23
N PRO A 21 -6.30 6.64 -3.47
CA PRO A 21 -6.90 7.28 -4.63
C PRO A 21 -8.34 6.80 -4.88
N ALA A 22 -8.63 5.51 -4.68
CA ALA A 22 -9.99 4.98 -4.84
C ALA A 22 -10.99 5.60 -3.85
N ALA A 23 -10.60 5.78 -2.58
CA ALA A 23 -11.46 6.40 -1.57
C ALA A 23 -11.72 7.87 -1.89
N VAL A 24 -10.71 8.61 -2.34
CA VAL A 24 -10.85 10.02 -2.74
C VAL A 24 -11.79 10.16 -3.92
N LEU A 25 -11.60 9.34 -4.95
CA LEU A 25 -12.48 9.32 -6.12
C LEU A 25 -13.93 8.98 -5.72
N TRP A 26 -14.12 8.03 -4.81
CA TRP A 26 -15.44 7.61 -4.36
C TRP A 26 -16.18 8.71 -3.60
N VAL A 27 -15.49 9.44 -2.72
CA VAL A 27 -16.10 10.48 -1.88
C VAL A 27 -16.30 11.79 -2.64
N ASN A 28 -15.33 12.19 -3.46
CA ASN A 28 -15.30 13.51 -4.08
C ASN A 28 -15.75 13.52 -5.55
N GLY A 29 -15.79 12.37 -6.22
CA GLY A 29 -16.09 12.25 -7.66
C GLY A 29 -14.93 12.69 -8.58
N GLU A 30 -13.88 13.29 -8.01
CA GLU A 30 -12.68 13.74 -8.70
C GLU A 30 -11.43 13.33 -7.92
N ILE A 31 -10.29 13.23 -8.61
CA ILE A 31 -9.03 12.83 -8.00
C ILE A 31 -7.88 13.72 -8.45
N GLY A 32 -7.18 14.30 -7.48
CA GLY A 32 -5.92 15.02 -7.67
C GLY A 32 -4.72 14.08 -7.69
N LEU A 33 -3.66 14.51 -8.38
CA LEU A 33 -2.40 13.76 -8.49
C LEU A 33 -1.74 13.55 -7.12
N GLU A 34 -1.91 14.50 -6.20
CA GLU A 34 -1.42 14.42 -4.82
C GLU A 34 -1.94 13.19 -4.06
N PHE A 35 -3.17 12.74 -4.33
CA PHE A 35 -3.76 11.57 -3.67
C PHE A 35 -3.25 10.25 -4.26
N ILE A 36 -2.88 10.25 -5.54
CA ILE A 36 -2.18 9.13 -6.18
C ILE A 36 -0.79 8.99 -5.57
N VAL A 37 -0.06 10.11 -5.45
CA VAL A 37 1.28 10.15 -4.83
C VAL A 37 1.21 9.75 -3.35
N LEU A 38 0.21 10.25 -2.62
CA LEU A 38 -0.01 9.90 -1.22
C LEU A 38 -0.29 8.40 -1.05
N GLY A 39 -1.18 7.83 -1.87
CA GLY A 39 -1.44 6.40 -1.88
C GLY A 39 -0.16 5.60 -2.13
N ALA A 40 0.57 5.94 -3.19
CA ALA A 40 1.85 5.30 -3.50
C ALA A 40 2.84 5.41 -2.32
N ALA A 41 2.99 6.59 -1.70
CA ALA A 41 3.89 6.78 -0.58
C ALA A 41 3.55 5.88 0.62
N ILE A 42 2.26 5.77 0.97
CA ILE A 42 1.81 4.92 2.08
C ILE A 42 2.00 3.43 1.73
N GLY A 43 1.65 3.02 0.51
CA GLY A 43 1.85 1.65 0.05
C GLY A 43 3.32 1.25 0.00
N PHE A 44 4.21 2.15 -0.44
CA PHE A 44 5.66 1.94 -0.43
C PHE A 44 6.24 1.93 0.98
N ALA A 45 5.73 2.78 1.89
CA ALA A 45 6.12 2.72 3.29
C ALA A 45 5.79 1.36 3.88
N TYR A 46 4.56 0.85 3.69
CA TYR A 46 4.18 -0.49 4.14
C TYR A 46 5.08 -1.57 3.51
N TRP A 47 5.40 -1.45 2.22
CA TRP A 47 6.29 -2.40 1.55
C TRP A 47 7.69 -2.44 2.18
N TYR A 48 8.27 -1.26 2.41
CA TYR A 48 9.62 -1.07 2.95
C TYR A 48 9.74 -1.59 4.38
N TRP A 49 8.78 -1.27 5.24
CA TRP A 49 8.69 -1.74 6.63
C TRP A 49 8.11 -3.16 6.71
N GLY A 50 8.44 -4.03 5.75
CA GLY A 50 7.96 -5.39 5.71
C GLY A 50 8.26 -6.18 6.99
N PRO A 51 7.56 -7.31 7.22
CA PRO A 51 7.57 -7.99 8.51
C PRO A 51 9.00 -8.21 9.00
N SER A 52 9.40 -7.44 10.01
CA SER A 52 10.64 -7.62 10.75
C SER A 52 10.47 -8.85 11.64
N VAL A 53 10.37 -10.03 11.02
CA VAL A 53 10.50 -11.29 11.77
C VAL A 53 11.91 -11.29 12.34
N PRO A 54 12.09 -11.32 13.67
CA PRO A 54 13.40 -11.57 14.24
C PRO A 54 13.96 -12.87 13.63
N PRO A 55 15.26 -12.94 13.29
CA PRO A 55 15.87 -14.24 13.04
C PRO A 55 15.69 -15.07 14.31
N LEU A 56 14.96 -16.19 14.20
CA LEU A 56 14.92 -17.24 15.21
C LEU A 56 16.25 -17.98 15.24
#